data_AF-O67143-F1
#
_entry.id   AF-O67143-F1
#
_cell.length_a   1.000
_cell.length_b   1.000
_cell.length_c   1.000
_cell.angle_alpha   90.00
_cell.angle_beta   90.00
_cell.angle_gamma   90.00
#
_symmetry.space_group_name_H-M   'P 1'
#
loop_
_entity.id
_entity.type
_entity.pdbx_description
1 polymer ?
#
loop_
_entity_poly.entity_id
_entity_poly.type
_entity_poly.pdbx_seq_one_letter_code
_entity_poly.pdbx_strand_id
1 'polypeptide(L)'
;MNFFRIKRLLTMDRRDFLKGASALGLSFTLSSFSFSSRKVTFSYDVDLPYKGEACPWLPVPINTDYQRVLDLRFEGTYRRAGIYRDKVYGSPTLYAEFPRGESKKVLKLEVSVEFSPRRVSLVD
;
A
#
# COMPACT_ATOMS: atom_id res chain seq x y z
N MET A 1 9.47 -63.10 22.54
CA MET A 1 8.42 -62.11 22.80
C MET A 1 8.82 -60.79 22.16
N ASN A 2 8.10 -60.40 21.10
CA ASN A 2 7.95 -59.10 20.43
C ASN A 2 9.17 -58.25 20.02
N PHE A 3 9.43 -58.28 18.71
CA PHE A 3 10.07 -57.24 17.91
C PHE A 3 9.15 -56.00 17.82
N PHE A 4 9.65 -54.79 18.11
CA PHE A 4 9.02 -53.53 17.71
C PHE A 4 9.76 -52.94 16.52
N ARG A 5 9.12 -52.96 15.34
CA ARG A 5 9.59 -52.39 14.09
C ARG A 5 8.94 -51.02 13.90
N ILE A 6 9.73 -49.95 13.99
CA ILE A 6 9.30 -48.56 13.74
C ILE A 6 8.92 -48.43 12.26
N LYS A 7 7.63 -48.17 11.97
CA LYS A 7 7.15 -47.98 10.60
C LYS A 7 7.54 -46.58 10.09
N ARG A 8 8.11 -46.59 8.89
CA ARG A 8 8.56 -45.47 8.05
C ARG A 8 7.40 -44.48 7.82
N LEU A 9 7.61 -43.19 8.11
CA LEU A 9 6.68 -42.10 7.77
C LEU A 9 6.51 -42.02 6.24
N LEU A 10 5.27 -42.14 5.78
CA LEU A 10 4.90 -41.97 4.38
C LEU A 10 4.96 -40.48 4.02
N THR A 11 5.90 -40.10 3.15
CA THR A 11 5.87 -38.81 2.45
C THR A 11 4.73 -38.85 1.43
N MET A 12 3.64 -38.14 1.71
CA MET A 12 2.43 -38.16 0.90
C MET A 12 2.59 -37.27 -0.33
N ASP A 13 2.40 -37.83 -1.53
CA ASP A 13 2.48 -37.09 -2.78
C ASP A 13 1.25 -36.18 -2.92
N ARG A 14 1.46 -34.93 -3.36
CA ARG A 14 0.40 -33.92 -3.57
C ARG A 14 -0.73 -34.40 -4.48
N ARG A 15 -0.42 -35.35 -5.38
CA ARG A 15 -1.39 -35.94 -6.30
C ARG A 15 -2.30 -36.95 -5.62
N ASP A 16 -1.82 -37.64 -4.60
CA ASP A 16 -2.62 -38.60 -3.82
C ASP A 16 -3.53 -37.87 -2.83
N PHE A 17 -3.11 -36.71 -2.33
CA PHE A 17 -3.96 -35.81 -1.54
C PHE A 17 -5.19 -35.32 -2.32
N LEU A 18 -5.02 -34.91 -3.59
CA LEU A 18 -6.14 -34.50 -4.44
C LEU A 18 -7.10 -35.65 -4.77
N LYS A 19 -6.57 -36.88 -4.91
CA LYS A 19 -7.41 -38.07 -5.14
C LYS A 19 -8.19 -38.48 -3.89
N GLY A 20 -7.61 -38.32 -2.70
CA GLY A 20 -8.26 -38.60 -1.42
C GLY A 20 -9.41 -37.65 -1.08
N ALA A 21 -9.43 -36.43 -1.63
CA ALA A 21 -10.48 -35.43 -1.37
C ALA A 21 -11.83 -35.74 -2.04
N SER A 22 -11.90 -36.73 -2.92
CA SER A 22 -13.09 -37.08 -3.71
C SER A 22 -14.22 -37.73 -2.90
N ALA A 23 -13.94 -38.23 -1.68
CA ALA A 23 -14.85 -39.05 -0.89
C ALA A 23 -15.42 -38.33 0.35
N LEU A 24 -15.36 -36.99 0.42
CA LEU A 24 -16.07 -36.20 1.41
C LEU A 24 -17.20 -35.46 0.70
N GLY A 25 -18.44 -35.81 1.06
CA GLY A 25 -19.65 -35.20 0.54
C GLY A 25 -19.64 -33.68 0.60
N LEU A 26 -20.18 -33.08 -0.46
CA LEU A 26 -20.23 -31.65 -0.76
C LEU A 26 -21.03 -30.86 0.30
N SER A 27 -20.40 -30.51 1.42
CA SER A 27 -20.88 -29.46 2.31
C SER A 27 -19.72 -28.67 2.90
N PHE A 28 -18.76 -28.29 2.05
CA PHE A 28 -17.91 -27.14 2.34
C PHE A 28 -18.62 -25.92 1.77
N THR A 29 -19.31 -25.17 2.62
CA THR A 29 -19.67 -23.80 2.27
C THR A 29 -18.35 -23.06 2.00
N LEU A 30 -18.09 -22.76 0.73
CA LEU A 30 -16.97 -21.90 0.35
C LEU A 30 -17.23 -20.55 0.99
N SER A 31 -16.66 -20.36 2.17
CA SER A 31 -16.59 -19.05 2.79
C SER A 31 -15.65 -18.24 1.91
N SER A 32 -16.22 -17.51 0.95
CA SER A 32 -15.49 -16.57 0.10
C SER A 32 -14.79 -15.60 1.04
N PHE A 33 -13.48 -15.74 1.21
CA PHE A 33 -12.66 -14.74 1.86
C PHE A 33 -12.69 -13.50 0.97
N SER A 34 -13.65 -12.61 1.23
CA SER A 34 -13.76 -11.33 0.53
C SER A 34 -12.62 -10.45 1.01
N PHE A 35 -11.56 -10.38 0.21
CA PHE A 35 -10.48 -9.42 0.43
C PHE A 35 -10.99 -8.04 0.02
N SER A 36 -11.55 -7.31 0.99
CA SER A 36 -12.09 -5.98 0.74
C SER A 36 -10.96 -4.97 0.63
N SER A 37 -10.59 -4.59 -0.59
CA SER A 37 -9.75 -3.43 -0.87
C SER A 37 -10.56 -2.14 -0.68
N ARG A 38 -9.99 -1.14 -0.03
CA ARG A 38 -10.62 0.18 0.19
C ARG A 38 -9.89 1.24 -0.60
N LYS A 39 -10.62 2.12 -1.27
CA LYS A 39 -10.05 3.29 -1.96
C LYS A 39 -10.24 4.51 -1.10
N VAL A 40 -9.17 5.28 -0.90
CA VAL A 40 -9.14 6.51 -0.12
C VAL A 40 -8.43 7.57 -0.94
N THR A 41 -8.99 8.78 -0.96
CA THR A 41 -8.36 9.93 -1.61
C THR A 41 -7.88 10.89 -0.53
N PHE A 42 -6.60 11.23 -0.57
CA PHE A 42 -6.00 12.26 0.26
C PHE A 42 -5.99 13.57 -0.52
N SER A 43 -6.57 14.62 0.06
CA SER A 43 -6.61 15.95 -0.52
C SER A 43 -5.85 16.91 0.39
N TYR A 44 -4.85 17.58 -0.17
CA TYR A 44 -4.07 18.61 0.49
C TYR A 44 -4.36 19.93 -0.21
N ASP A 45 -4.77 20.93 0.56
CA ASP A 45 -4.91 22.31 0.09
C ASP A 45 -3.95 23.18 0.91
N VAL A 46 -3.02 23.81 0.22
CA VAL A 46 -1.98 24.63 0.80
C VAL A 46 -2.10 26.04 0.27
N ASP A 47 -2.41 26.97 1.18
CA ASP A 47 -2.45 28.40 0.93
C ASP A 47 -1.38 29.08 1.78
N LEU A 48 -0.32 29.58 1.15
CA LEU A 48 0.80 30.23 1.85
C LEU A 48 0.67 31.76 1.73
N PRO A 49 0.27 32.47 2.80
CA PRO A 49 0.15 33.93 2.80
C PRO A 49 1.52 34.63 2.95
N TYR A 50 2.60 34.02 2.44
CA TYR A 50 3.97 34.51 2.59
C TYR A 50 4.43 35.24 1.33
N LYS A 51 4.97 36.45 1.47
CA LYS A 51 5.49 37.24 0.33
C LYS A 51 6.90 36.82 -0.12
N GLY A 52 7.65 36.13 0.74
CA GLY A 52 8.98 35.61 0.41
C GLY A 52 8.93 34.35 -0.44
N GLU A 53 10.09 33.74 -0.66
CA GLU A 53 10.19 32.43 -1.30
C GLU A 53 9.66 31.35 -0.35
N ALA A 54 9.05 30.31 -0.92
CA ALA A 54 8.52 29.20 -0.14
C ALA A 54 8.68 27.89 -0.91
N CYS A 55 9.09 26.84 -0.19
CA CYS A 55 9.33 25.52 -0.76
C CYS A 55 8.66 24.42 0.09
N PRO A 56 7.33 24.26 0.04
CA PRO A 56 6.66 23.19 0.78
C PRO A 56 7.05 21.81 0.28
N TRP A 57 7.10 20.87 1.22
CA TRP A 57 7.31 19.44 0.99
C TRP A 57 6.07 18.70 1.48
N LEU A 58 5.32 18.08 0.58
CA LEU A 58 4.12 17.30 0.93
C LEU A 58 4.42 15.80 0.78
N PRO A 59 4.27 14.99 1.84
CA PRO A 59 4.53 13.56 1.75
C PRO A 59 3.53 12.89 0.82
N VAL A 60 4.01 11.94 0.03
CA VAL A 60 3.18 11.10 -0.84
C VAL A 60 3.26 9.64 -0.34
N PRO A 61 2.13 8.93 -0.27
CA PRO A 61 2.13 7.51 0.08
C PRO A 61 3.06 6.67 -0.81
N ILE A 62 3.80 5.73 -0.21
CA ILE A 62 4.61 4.73 -0.91
C ILE A 62 3.75 3.55 -1.36
N ASN A 63 4.16 2.85 -2.42
CA ASN A 63 3.60 1.54 -2.72
C ASN A 63 4.19 0.47 -1.80
N THR A 64 3.35 -0.41 -1.27
CA THR A 64 3.73 -1.57 -0.46
C THR A 64 2.86 -2.78 -0.85
N ASP A 65 3.07 -3.92 -0.22
CA ASP A 65 2.26 -5.12 -0.46
C ASP A 65 0.78 -4.96 -0.06
N TYR A 66 0.46 -3.96 0.76
CA TYR A 66 -0.89 -3.73 1.30
C TYR A 66 -1.44 -2.34 0.94
N GLN A 67 -0.70 -1.52 0.20
CA GLN A 67 -1.20 -0.23 -0.27
C GLN A 67 -0.61 0.13 -1.64
N ARG A 68 -1.43 0.72 -2.51
CA ARG A 68 -1.03 1.11 -3.86
C ARG A 68 -1.58 2.47 -4.24
N VAL A 69 -0.72 3.37 -4.67
CA VAL A 69 -1.11 4.64 -5.28
C VAL A 69 -1.72 4.36 -6.65
N LEU A 70 -2.94 4.82 -6.86
CA LEU A 70 -3.71 4.66 -8.09
C LEU A 70 -3.53 5.85 -9.03
N ASP A 71 -3.62 7.04 -8.46
CA ASP A 71 -3.54 8.30 -9.19
C ASP A 71 -2.94 9.37 -8.28
N LEU A 72 -2.22 10.31 -8.89
CA LEU A 72 -1.61 11.45 -8.21
C LEU A 72 -1.68 12.65 -9.13
N ARG A 73 -2.31 13.72 -8.65
CA ARG A 73 -2.43 14.98 -9.38
C ARG A 73 -2.10 16.13 -8.46
N PHE A 74 -1.41 17.12 -9.00
CA PHE A 74 -1.16 18.36 -8.29
C PHE A 74 -1.26 19.54 -9.25
N GLU A 75 -1.73 20.65 -8.72
CA GLU A 75 -1.91 21.90 -9.44
C GLU A 75 -1.64 23.08 -8.51
N GLY A 76 -1.32 24.24 -9.08
CA GLY A 76 -1.00 25.41 -8.27
C GLY A 76 -0.25 26.50 -9.01
N THR A 77 0.17 27.51 -8.24
CA THR A 77 0.86 28.72 -8.72
C THR A 77 2.37 28.67 -8.49
N TYR A 78 2.96 27.47 -8.57
CA TYR A 78 4.40 27.25 -8.39
C TYR A 78 5.20 27.54 -9.66
N ARG A 79 6.49 27.87 -9.49
CA ARG A 79 7.43 28.01 -10.61
C ARG A 79 7.91 26.64 -11.10
N ARG A 80 8.15 25.74 -10.16
CA ARG A 80 8.62 24.37 -10.39
C ARG A 80 8.01 23.46 -9.35
N ALA A 81 7.57 22.28 -9.75
CA ALA A 81 7.17 21.24 -8.82
C ALA A 81 7.49 19.86 -9.38
N GLY A 82 7.61 18.88 -8.49
CA GLY A 82 7.89 17.50 -8.88
C GLY A 82 7.92 16.55 -7.70
N ILE A 83 7.80 15.26 -8.00
CA ILE A 83 7.93 14.20 -7.02
C ILE A 83 9.40 13.82 -6.89
N TYR A 84 9.95 13.99 -5.69
CA TYR A 84 11.31 13.58 -5.35
C TYR A 84 11.26 12.39 -4.41
N ARG A 85 12.26 11.53 -4.49
CA ARG A 85 12.42 10.39 -3.59
C ARG A 85 13.69 10.57 -2.78
N ASP A 86 13.58 10.33 -1.48
CA ASP A 86 14.76 10.32 -0.62
C ASP A 86 15.64 9.10 -0.92
N LYS A 87 16.94 9.18 -0.62
CA LYS A 87 17.91 8.13 -0.95
C LYS A 87 17.88 6.95 0.04
N VAL A 88 17.33 7.14 1.23
CA VAL A 88 17.39 6.16 2.32
C VAL A 88 16.19 5.22 2.26
N TYR A 89 14.99 5.77 2.12
CA TYR A 89 13.72 5.03 2.16
C TYR A 89 12.96 5.07 0.84
N GLY A 90 13.38 5.89 -0.13
CA GLY A 90 12.69 6.03 -1.41
C GLY A 90 11.32 6.70 -1.31
N SER A 91 11.06 7.40 -0.20
CA SER A 91 9.76 8.00 0.14
C SER A 91 9.46 9.16 -0.81
N PRO A 92 8.41 9.07 -1.64
CA PRO A 92 8.05 10.12 -2.56
C PRO A 92 7.51 11.31 -1.78
N THR A 93 7.97 12.49 -2.13
CA THR A 93 7.54 13.76 -1.56
C THR A 93 7.35 14.75 -2.70
N LEU A 94 6.21 15.42 -2.73
CA LEU A 94 5.97 16.52 -3.64
C LEU A 94 6.72 17.74 -3.13
N TYR A 95 7.65 18.22 -3.95
CA TYR A 95 8.31 19.50 -3.78
C TYR A 95 7.66 20.51 -4.71
N ALA A 96 7.39 21.72 -4.21
CA ALA A 96 6.99 22.85 -5.03
C ALA A 96 7.80 24.08 -4.65
N GLU A 97 8.28 24.84 -5.62
CA GLU A 97 9.06 26.06 -5.46
C GLU A 97 8.20 27.26 -5.86
N PHE A 98 7.99 28.18 -4.92
CA PHE A 98 7.26 29.42 -5.16
C PHE A 98 8.22 30.61 -5.21
N PRO A 99 8.10 31.47 -6.23
CA PRO A 99 8.90 32.69 -6.33
C PRO A 99 8.56 33.67 -5.19
N ARG A 100 9.52 34.52 -4.85
CA ARG A 100 9.23 35.77 -4.13
C ARG A 100 8.25 36.60 -4.96
N GLY A 101 7.24 37.17 -4.32
CA GLY A 101 6.23 37.97 -5.00
C GLY A 101 4.90 38.01 -4.27
N GLU A 102 4.01 38.84 -4.81
CA GLU A 102 2.68 39.10 -4.23
C GLU A 102 1.60 38.15 -4.76
N SER A 103 1.92 37.29 -5.74
CA SER A 103 1.00 36.27 -6.20
C SER A 103 0.70 35.28 -5.08
N LYS A 104 -0.58 34.92 -4.97
CA LYS A 104 -1.05 33.91 -4.03
C LYS A 104 -0.35 32.58 -4.32
N LYS A 105 0.24 31.97 -3.31
CA LYS A 105 0.97 30.70 -3.39
C LYS A 105 0.03 29.57 -3.00
N VAL A 106 -0.56 28.94 -4.01
CA VAL A 106 -1.53 27.86 -3.84
C VAL A 106 -0.94 26.58 -4.39
N LEU A 107 -1.07 25.49 -3.63
CA LEU A 107 -0.75 24.13 -4.07
C LEU A 107 -1.89 23.20 -3.63
N LYS A 108 -2.43 22.47 -4.60
CA LYS A 108 -3.36 21.37 -4.35
C LYS A 108 -2.70 20.07 -4.75
N LEU A 109 -2.84 19.06 -3.92
CA LEU A 109 -2.38 17.70 -4.19
C LEU A 109 -3.52 16.74 -3.87
N GLU A 110 -3.86 15.89 -4.84
CA GLU A 110 -4.79 14.79 -4.66
C GLU A 110 -4.06 13.47 -4.93
N VAL A 111 -4.18 12.54 -3.99
CA VAL A 111 -3.60 11.19 -4.11
C VAL A 111 -4.68 10.16 -3.84
N SER A 112 -5.01 9.36 -4.85
CA SER A 112 -5.90 8.22 -4.70
C SER A 112 -5.11 6.98 -4.38
N VAL A 113 -5.45 6.29 -3.29
CA VAL A 113 -4.73 5.13 -2.78
C VAL A 113 -5.71 3.99 -2.52
N GLU A 114 -5.31 2.79 -2.91
CA GLU A 114 -5.97 1.55 -2.57
C GLU A 114 -5.26 0.88 -1.40
N PHE A 115 -6.02 0.50 -0.38
CA PHE A 115 -5.53 -0.18 0.81
C PHE A 115 -6.14 -1.58 0.91
N SER A 116 -5.32 -2.54 1.32
CA SER A 116 -5.74 -3.87 1.69
C SER A 116 -5.56 -4.09 3.19
N PRO A 117 -6.54 -4.72 3.87
CA PRO A 117 -6.41 -5.03 5.29
C PRO A 117 -5.28 -6.04 5.51
N ARG A 118 -4.45 -5.80 6.53
CA ARG A 118 -3.46 -6.77 7.01
C ARG A 118 -3.60 -6.95 8.52
N ARG A 119 -3.40 -8.19 8.99
CA ARG A 119 -3.22 -8.46 10.42
C ARG A 119 -1.74 -8.53 10.70
N VAL A 120 -1.31 -7.82 11.74
CA VAL A 120 0.06 -7.85 12.24
C VAL A 120 -0.04 -8.28 13.70
N SER A 121 0.74 -9.30 14.07
CA SER A 121 0.87 -9.68 15.48
C SER A 121 1.59 -8.56 16.21
N LEU A 122 0.91 -7.97 17.20
CA LEU A 122 1.50 -6.97 18.10
C LEU A 122 2.10 -7.70 19.30
N VAL A 123 3.05 -8.60 19.08
CA VAL A 123 3.77 -9.29 20.15
C VAL A 123 5.21 -9.52 19.67
N ASP A 124 6.15 -8.95 20.41
CA ASP A 124 7.58 -9.28 20.37
C ASP A 124 7.87 -10.46 21.32
#